data_AF-A0A1F8RQV5-F1
#
_entry.id   AF-A0A1F8RQV5-F1
#
_cell.length_a   1.000
_cell.length_b   1.000
_cell.length_c   1.000
_cell.angle_alpha   90.00
_cell.angle_beta   90.00
_cell.angle_gamma   90.00
#
_symmetry.space_group_name_H-M   'P 1'
#
loop_
_entity.id
_entity.type
_entity.pdbx_description
1 polymer ?
#
loop_
_entity_poly.entity_id
_entity_poly.type
_entity_poly.pdbx_seq_one_letter_code
_entity_poly.pdbx_strand_id
1 'polypeptide(L)'
;MSQTDSQGSITVEITPVDLAAASATIAFEVSLNTHSVDLSMDLAAAATLTTDTGRSVAALTWDAPKGGHHVSGKLIFPALVDGTPLLEGASQLTLMLTGIDAPERRFAWDLPF
;
A
#
# COMPACT_ATOMS: atom_id res chain seq x y z
N MET A 1 -0.36 8.92 -9.46
CA MET A 1 -0.93 8.06 -10.53
C MET A 1 -1.15 6.67 -9.96
N SER A 2 -2.17 5.95 -10.41
CA SER A 2 -2.35 4.55 -10.03
C SER A 2 -1.25 3.66 -10.61
N GLN A 3 -0.98 2.53 -9.96
CA GLN A 3 -0.11 1.47 -10.47
C GLN A 3 -0.79 0.12 -10.37
N THR A 4 -0.50 -0.77 -11.31
CA THR A 4 -1.14 -2.09 -11.42
C THR A 4 -0.08 -3.18 -11.49
N ASP A 5 -0.31 -4.26 -10.75
CA ASP A 5 0.48 -5.49 -10.77
C ASP A 5 -0.45 -6.70 -10.93
N SER A 6 -0.21 -7.52 -11.97
CA SER A 6 -1.05 -8.67 -12.34
C SER A 6 -0.28 -9.99 -12.23
N GLN A 7 0.31 -10.26 -11.06
CA GLN A 7 0.96 -11.53 -10.77
C GLN A 7 -0.02 -12.59 -10.23
N GLY A 8 0.25 -13.86 -10.53
CA GLY A 8 -0.57 -14.98 -10.07
C GLY A 8 -2.02 -14.88 -10.59
N SER A 9 -2.95 -15.16 -9.71
CA SER A 9 -4.41 -15.09 -9.88
C SER A 9 -5.04 -13.77 -9.43
N ILE A 10 -4.26 -12.84 -8.85
CA ILE A 10 -4.77 -11.57 -8.31
C ILE A 10 -4.17 -10.39 -9.09
N THR A 11 -5.03 -9.53 -9.63
CA THR A 11 -4.64 -8.19 -10.09
C THR A 11 -4.81 -7.19 -8.95
N VAL A 12 -3.74 -6.45 -8.67
CA VAL A 12 -3.70 -5.42 -7.63
C VAL A 12 -3.50 -4.07 -8.30
N GLU A 13 -4.43 -3.15 -8.08
CA GLU A 13 -4.29 -1.74 -8.46
C GLU A 13 -4.21 -0.88 -7.21
N ILE A 14 -3.25 0.04 -7.15
CA ILE A 14 -3.01 0.90 -6.00
C ILE A 14 -2.90 2.36 -6.45
N THR A 15 -3.65 3.23 -5.78
CA THR A 15 -3.64 4.68 -6.00
C THR A 15 -3.36 5.41 -4.68
N PRO A 16 -2.31 6.24 -4.59
CA PRO A 16 -2.11 7.12 -3.44
C PRO A 16 -3.27 8.12 -3.32
N VAL A 17 -3.85 8.26 -2.12
CA VAL A 17 -4.98 9.20 -1.87
C VAL A 17 -4.47 10.63 -1.69
N ASP A 18 -3.44 10.81 -0.86
CA ASP A 18 -2.75 12.08 -0.64
C ASP A 18 -1.36 11.77 -0.05
N LEU A 19 -0.32 12.32 -0.66
CA LEU A 19 1.07 12.18 -0.22
C LEU A 19 1.63 13.50 0.35
N ALA A 20 0.76 14.44 0.72
CA ALA A 20 1.17 15.66 1.40
C ALA A 20 1.76 15.37 2.79
N ALA A 21 2.87 16.04 3.11
CA ALA A 21 3.60 15.87 4.36
C ALA A 21 2.80 16.26 5.64
N ALA A 22 1.64 16.91 5.50
CA ALA A 22 0.84 17.42 6.61
C ALA A 22 -0.29 16.48 7.09
N SER A 23 -0.49 15.32 6.45
CA SER A 23 -1.50 14.36 6.88
C SER A 23 -1.05 13.55 8.09
N ALA A 24 -1.97 13.19 8.99
CA ALA A 24 -1.70 12.29 10.11
C ALA A 24 -1.44 10.83 9.67
N THR A 25 -1.89 10.47 8.47
CA THR A 25 -1.75 9.13 7.89
C THR A 25 -1.46 9.19 6.40
N ILE A 26 -0.80 8.17 5.87
CA ILE A 26 -0.64 7.97 4.43
C ILE A 26 -1.61 6.86 4.02
N ALA A 27 -2.45 7.11 3.01
CA ALA A 27 -3.47 6.18 2.58
C ALA A 27 -3.40 5.88 1.08
N PHE A 28 -3.73 4.64 0.75
CA PHE A 28 -3.84 4.17 -0.63
C PHE A 28 -5.23 3.55 -0.85
N GLU A 29 -5.88 3.92 -1.94
CA GLU A 29 -6.98 3.12 -2.48
C GLU A 29 -6.38 1.88 -3.13
N VAL A 30 -6.85 0.70 -2.74
CA VAL A 30 -6.40 -0.58 -3.31
C VAL A 30 -7.60 -1.32 -3.87
N SER A 31 -7.46 -1.84 -5.08
CA SER A 31 -8.41 -2.75 -5.72
C SER A 31 -7.75 -4.10 -5.96
N LEU A 32 -8.34 -5.16 -5.43
CA LEU A 32 -7.94 -6.55 -5.59
C LEU A 32 -9.00 -7.26 -6.44
N ASN A 33 -8.56 -7.87 -7.53
CA ASN A 33 -9.45 -8.56 -8.47
C ASN A 33 -8.94 -9.96 -8.75
N THR A 34 -9.82 -10.94 -8.67
CA THR A 34 -9.52 -12.34 -9.00
C THR A 34 -10.75 -13.07 -9.53
N HIS A 35 -10.55 -14.21 -10.18
CA HIS A 35 -11.61 -15.11 -10.63
C HIS A 35 -11.46 -16.53 -10.08
N SER A 36 -10.47 -16.78 -9.22
CA SER A 36 -10.07 -18.13 -8.82
C SER A 36 -9.75 -18.31 -7.33
N VAL A 37 -9.56 -17.22 -6.57
CA VAL A 37 -9.23 -17.28 -5.14
C VAL A 37 -10.18 -16.42 -4.30
N ASP A 38 -10.23 -16.68 -3.00
CA ASP A 38 -10.97 -15.84 -2.04
C ASP A 38 -10.08 -14.69 -1.54
N LEU A 39 -10.64 -13.47 -1.48
CA LEU A 39 -9.93 -12.26 -1.06
C LEU A 39 -10.26 -11.87 0.39
N SER A 40 -10.14 -12.80 1.34
CA SER A 40 -10.40 -12.55 2.77
C SER A 40 -9.15 -12.20 3.60
N MET A 41 -8.00 -12.06 2.96
CA MET A 41 -6.74 -11.77 3.64
C MET A 41 -6.73 -10.39 4.32
N ASP A 42 -5.96 -10.26 5.39
CA ASP A 42 -5.60 -8.97 5.96
C ASP A 42 -4.42 -8.38 5.19
N LEU A 43 -4.71 -7.44 4.28
CA LEU A 43 -3.69 -6.79 3.47
C LEU A 43 -2.71 -5.97 4.32
N ALA A 44 -3.14 -5.44 5.48
CA ALA A 44 -2.27 -4.64 6.33
C ALA A 44 -1.11 -5.46 6.89
N ALA A 45 -1.35 -6.72 7.26
CA ALA A 45 -0.32 -7.62 7.75
C ALA A 45 0.76 -7.95 6.71
N ALA A 46 0.48 -7.74 5.43
CA ALA A 46 1.39 -8.00 4.32
C ALA A 46 2.07 -6.75 3.76
N ALA A 47 1.77 -5.56 4.29
CA ALA A 47 2.09 -4.31 3.66
C ALA A 47 3.13 -3.48 4.43
N THR A 48 4.17 -3.06 3.72
CA THR A 48 5.22 -2.16 4.22
C THR A 48 5.41 -0.98 3.29
N LEU A 49 5.53 0.21 3.86
CA LEU A 49 5.88 1.43 3.15
C LEU A 49 7.33 1.81 3.47
N THR A 50 8.12 2.15 2.46
CA THR A 50 9.55 2.49 2.60
C THR A 50 9.90 3.70 1.75
N THR A 51 10.72 4.61 2.27
CA THR A 51 11.26 5.75 1.54
C THR A 51 12.68 5.49 1.04
N ASP A 52 13.14 6.26 0.06
CA ASP A 52 14.53 6.32 -0.37
C ASP A 52 15.49 6.85 0.72
N THR A 53 14.97 7.51 1.76
CA THR A 53 15.73 7.87 2.97
C THR A 53 15.93 6.69 3.93
N GLY A 54 15.42 5.51 3.61
CA GLY A 54 15.58 4.27 4.39
C GLY A 54 14.62 4.15 5.58
N ARG A 55 13.62 5.03 5.70
CA ARG A 55 12.57 4.91 6.73
C ARG A 55 11.49 3.95 6.25
N SER A 56 10.98 3.12 7.15
CA SER A 56 9.94 2.13 6.84
C SER A 56 8.89 2.03 7.93
N VAL A 57 7.65 1.74 7.53
CA VAL A 57 6.51 1.51 8.43
C VAL A 57 5.61 0.39 7.89
N ALA A 58 5.04 -0.40 8.79
CA ALA A 58 3.97 -1.34 8.46
C ALA A 58 2.63 -0.60 8.34
N ALA A 59 1.68 -1.18 7.60
CA ALA A 59 0.31 -0.66 7.58
C ALA A 59 -0.36 -0.80 8.96
N LEU A 60 -1.21 0.16 9.29
CA LEU A 60 -2.07 0.16 10.48
C LEU A 60 -3.33 -0.67 10.24
N THR A 61 -3.96 -0.45 9.07
CA THR A 61 -5.32 -0.94 8.82
C THR A 61 -5.55 -1.19 7.33
N TRP A 62 -6.26 -2.29 7.05
CA TRP A 62 -6.93 -2.54 5.78
C TRP A 62 -8.44 -2.36 5.98
N ASP A 63 -8.94 -1.19 5.56
CA ASP A 63 -10.36 -0.84 5.66
C ASP A 63 -11.08 -1.24 4.37
N ALA A 64 -11.57 -2.47 4.34
CA ALA A 64 -12.28 -3.06 3.21
C ALA A 64 -13.27 -4.13 3.68
N PRO A 65 -14.23 -4.51 2.81
CA PRO A 65 -15.04 -5.71 3.03
C PRO A 65 -14.16 -6.97 3.19
N LYS A 66 -14.63 -7.91 4.00
CA LYS A 66 -13.97 -9.21 4.18
C LYS A 66 -14.47 -10.20 3.14
N GLY A 67 -13.62 -10.55 2.16
CA GLY A 67 -13.91 -11.59 1.17
C GLY A 67 -14.67 -11.10 -0.07
N GLY A 68 -14.72 -11.98 -1.08
CA GLY A 68 -15.27 -11.69 -2.41
C GLY A 68 -14.25 -11.91 -3.53
N HIS A 69 -14.66 -11.70 -4.78
CA HIS A 69 -13.79 -11.80 -5.97
C HIS A 69 -13.27 -10.43 -6.44
N HIS A 70 -13.89 -9.36 -5.94
CA HIS A 70 -13.50 -7.98 -6.14
C HIS A 70 -13.57 -7.30 -4.78
N VAL A 71 -12.42 -6.90 -4.25
CA VAL A 71 -12.34 -6.19 -2.97
C VAL A 71 -11.64 -4.86 -3.21
N SER A 72 -12.28 -3.79 -2.77
CA SER A 72 -11.68 -2.45 -2.80
C SER A 72 -11.79 -1.80 -1.43
N GLY A 73 -10.78 -1.04 -1.06
CA GLY A 73 -10.71 -0.41 0.25
C GLY A 73 -9.45 0.41 0.44
N LYS A 74 -9.24 0.87 1.67
CA LYS A 74 -8.13 1.75 2.03
C LYS A 74 -7.08 1.01 2.83
N LEU A 75 -5.84 1.09 2.35
CA LEU A 75 -4.66 0.64 3.08
C LEU A 75 -3.99 1.85 3.72
N ILE A 76 -3.93 1.87 5.06
CA ILE A 76 -3.60 3.06 5.84
C ILE A 76 -2.30 2.81 6.61
N PHE A 77 -1.37 3.76 6.55
CA PHE A 77 -0.06 3.75 7.19
C PHE A 77 0.10 4.94 8.14
N PRO A 78 0.96 4.83 9.17
CA PRO A 78 1.32 6.00 9.95
C PRO A 78 2.13 6.98 9.09
N ALA A 79 1.92 8.28 9.27
CA ALA A 79 2.71 9.31 8.60
C ALA A 79 3.98 9.70 9.38
N LEU A 80 4.17 9.17 10.59
CA LEU A 80 5.30 9.48 11.48
C LEU A 80 6.10 8.21 11.82
N VAL A 81 7.41 8.36 11.92
CA VAL A 81 8.35 7.37 12.48
C VAL A 81 9.16 8.08 13.55
N ASP A 82 9.07 7.61 14.79
CA ASP A 82 9.78 8.19 15.94
C ASP A 82 9.55 9.71 16.12
N GLY A 83 8.36 10.20 15.75
CA GLY A 83 7.98 11.61 15.83
C GLY A 83 8.36 12.46 14.61
N THR A 84 9.00 11.87 13.61
CA THR A 84 9.40 12.54 12.35
C THR A 84 8.49 12.14 11.18
N PRO A 85 8.08 13.05 10.29
CA PRO A 85 7.32 12.68 9.09
C PRO A 85 8.06 11.67 8.23
N LEU A 86 7.38 10.59 7.85
CA LEU A 86 7.95 9.51 7.05
C LEU A 86 8.56 10.06 5.74
N LEU A 87 7.82 10.96 5.08
CA LEU A 87 8.18 11.55 3.80
C LEU A 87 9.19 12.71 3.90
N GLU A 88 9.66 13.07 5.10
CA GLU A 88 10.61 14.17 5.27
C GLU A 88 11.93 13.86 4.54
N GLY A 89 12.24 14.68 3.52
CA GLY A 89 13.44 14.53 2.69
C GLY A 89 13.40 13.35 1.71
N ALA A 90 12.26 12.65 1.60
CA ALA A 90 12.10 11.56 0.66
C ALA A 90 11.79 12.09 -0.74
N SER A 91 12.40 11.48 -1.76
CA SER A 91 12.06 11.73 -3.17
C SER A 91 11.28 10.57 -3.79
N GLN A 92 11.31 9.39 -3.16
CA GLN A 92 10.60 8.20 -3.62
C GLN A 92 9.93 7.48 -2.46
N LEU A 93 8.73 6.97 -2.73
CA LEU A 93 7.96 6.13 -1.83
C LEU A 93 7.70 4.77 -2.47
N THR A 94 8.01 3.70 -1.76
CA THR A 94 7.77 2.32 -2.19
C THR A 94 6.79 1.63 -1.26
N LEU A 95 5.72 1.07 -1.81
CA LEU A 95 4.83 0.14 -1.12
C LEU A 95 5.18 -1.29 -1.55
N MET A 96 5.42 -2.15 -0.56
CA MET A 96 5.68 -3.57 -0.73
C MET A 96 4.49 -4.37 -0.18
N LEU A 97 4.01 -5.33 -0.97
CA LEU A 97 3.09 -6.39 -0.52
C LEU A 97 3.81 -7.73 -0.59
N THR A 98 3.85 -8.48 0.52
CA THR A 98 4.51 -9.80 0.58
C THR A 98 3.51 -10.93 0.73
N GLY A 99 3.68 -12.01 -0.03
CA GLY A 99 2.84 -13.21 0.12
C GLY A 99 1.39 -13.05 -0.35
N ILE A 100 1.08 -12.02 -1.15
CA ILE A 100 -0.24 -11.82 -1.77
C ILE A 100 -0.28 -12.53 -3.11
N ASP A 101 -0.42 -13.87 -3.07
CA ASP A 101 -0.47 -14.77 -4.23
C ASP A 101 0.76 -14.70 -5.17
N ALA A 102 1.77 -13.96 -4.73
CA ALA A 102 3.10 -13.82 -5.29
C ALA A 102 4.04 -13.57 -4.09
N PRO A 103 5.34 -13.96 -4.18
CA PRO A 103 6.28 -13.72 -3.11
C PRO A 103 6.34 -12.24 -2.71
N GLU A 104 6.33 -11.34 -3.71
CA GLU A 104 6.47 -9.91 -3.50
C GLU A 104 5.82 -9.11 -4.66
N ARG A 105 5.18 -8.00 -4.33
CA ARG A 105 4.67 -7.00 -5.27
C ARG A 105 5.16 -5.62 -4.83
N ARG A 106 5.72 -4.84 -5.76
CA ARG A 106 6.38 -3.56 -5.48
C ARG A 106 5.74 -2.44 -6.31
N PHE A 107 5.35 -1.37 -5.64
CA PHE A 107 4.77 -0.17 -6.26
C PHE A 107 5.58 1.04 -5.80
N ALA A 108 6.05 1.88 -6.72
CA ALA A 108 6.98 2.96 -6.39
C ALA A 108 6.59 4.28 -7.05
N TRP A 109 6.42 5.34 -6.27
CA TRP A 109 6.03 6.67 -6.75
C TRP A 109 7.12 7.69 -6.44
N ASP A 110 7.40 8.55 -7.42
CA ASP A 110 8.17 9.76 -7.18
C ASP A 110 7.29 10.79 -6.46
N LEU A 111 7.87 11.44 -5.45
CA LEU A 111 7.19 12.43 -4.65
C LEU A 111 7.38 13.82 -5.27
N PRO A 112 6.32 14.63 -5.40
CA PRO A 112 6.33 15.83 -6.26
C PRO A 112 6.95 17.08 -5.59
N PHE A 113 7.91 16.91 -4.68
CA PHE A 113 8.46 18.01 -3.87
C PHE A 113 9.58 18.78 -4.57
#